data_AF-A0AAU1HX87-F1
#
_entry.id   AF-A0AAU1HX87-F1
#
_cell.length_a   1.000
_cell.length_b   1.000
_cell.length_c   1.000
_cell.angle_alpha   90.00
_cell.angle_beta   90.00
_cell.angle_gamma   90.00
#
_symmetry.space_group_name_H-M   'P 1'
#
loop_
_entity.id
_entity.type
_entity.pdbx_description
1 polymer ?
#
loop_
_entity_poly.entity_id
_entity_poly.type
_entity_poly.pdbx_seq_one_letter_code
_entity_poly.pdbx_strand_id
1 'polypeptide(L)'
;MVKRGSVAVVAAAGLVLALGGCGGGTDEGGKGEGGKADASGTSGKGSAEPTPAKSPSRQLVKWVGGMCESTVALKDLRSDSAADLGEIRDSEAQADLVARARAVGYLAGTPSAVDDVESGLADLGPSGVPAADRLRDAWLKKVRGVVAELDGVSPNPADGDAEGSAADVDKLVQSLTSPRPDLPALAKQDARLAAAYERAEQCAPGWKPDGQGEDTASPAPDPDGPLPEAADGRNYGACSDGACEVLVTSTANITANDVTVHVSLGDDYVTFQTAGTLMQLGGAGGEAGFGDRLKATVVAHNKDGAVLKFTAP
;
A
#
# COMPACT_ATOMS: atom_id res chain seq x y z
N MET A 1 -29.13 25.32 -21.03
CA MET A 1 -30.33 24.46 -20.95
C MET A 1 -30.08 23.23 -21.81
N VAL A 2 -29.67 22.12 -21.20
CA VAL A 2 -29.48 20.83 -21.89
C VAL A 2 -30.29 19.78 -21.12
N LYS A 3 -31.07 19.01 -21.88
CA LYS A 3 -32.11 18.06 -21.44
C LYS A 3 -31.51 16.92 -20.61
N ARG A 4 -32.11 16.68 -19.43
CA ARG A 4 -32.02 15.41 -18.69
C ARG A 4 -32.67 14.29 -19.51
N GLY A 5 -31.93 13.22 -19.78
CA GLY A 5 -32.46 11.96 -20.28
C GLY A 5 -32.45 10.92 -19.17
N SER A 6 -33.63 10.56 -18.67
CA SER A 6 -33.85 9.39 -17.81
C SER A 6 -33.67 8.10 -18.62
N VAL A 7 -33.01 7.09 -18.03
CA VAL A 7 -33.09 5.70 -18.52
C VAL A 7 -33.53 4.79 -17.40
N ALA A 8 -34.39 3.86 -17.82
CA ALA A 8 -35.35 3.09 -17.06
C ALA A 8 -34.75 1.98 -16.18
N VAL A 9 -35.49 1.74 -15.09
CA VAL A 9 -35.52 0.52 -14.30
C VAL A 9 -35.83 -0.69 -15.19
N VAL A 10 -34.99 -1.72 -15.13
CA VAL A 10 -35.36 -3.08 -15.56
C VAL A 10 -35.33 -3.98 -14.33
N ALA A 11 -36.52 -4.29 -13.83
CA ALA A 11 -36.75 -5.41 -12.94
C ALA A 11 -36.71 -6.70 -13.77
N ALA A 12 -35.80 -7.62 -13.45
CA ALA A 12 -35.84 -8.98 -13.97
C ALA A 12 -36.20 -9.94 -12.83
N ALA A 13 -37.33 -10.60 -13.03
CA ALA A 13 -37.96 -11.56 -12.15
C ALA A 13 -37.09 -12.79 -11.88
N GLY A 14 -37.33 -13.42 -10.73
CA GLY A 14 -36.65 -14.62 -10.29
C GLY A 14 -36.90 -15.85 -11.15
N LEU A 15 -35.97 -16.81 -11.04
CA LEU A 15 -36.16 -18.18 -11.45
C LEU A 15 -35.75 -19.09 -10.28
N VAL A 16 -36.74 -19.74 -9.69
CA VAL A 16 -36.56 -20.91 -8.82
C VAL A 16 -36.37 -22.12 -9.75
N LEU A 17 -35.32 -22.91 -9.55
CA LEU A 17 -35.23 -24.25 -10.12
C LEU A 17 -34.97 -25.30 -9.04
N ALA A 18 -35.75 -26.36 -9.20
CA ALA A 18 -36.05 -27.43 -8.28
C ALA A 18 -34.92 -28.46 -8.08
N LEU A 19 -35.03 -29.15 -6.94
CA LEU A 19 -34.42 -30.44 -6.62
C LEU A 19 -34.85 -31.54 -7.61
N GLY A 20 -33.92 -32.43 -7.98
CA GLY A 20 -34.26 -33.74 -8.57
C GLY A 20 -33.10 -34.50 -9.23
N GLY A 21 -32.91 -35.77 -8.83
CA GLY A 21 -32.08 -36.80 -9.50
C GLY A 21 -30.91 -37.27 -8.62
N CYS A 22 -30.90 -38.42 -7.94
CA CYS A 22 -31.36 -39.79 -8.25
C CYS A 22 -30.69 -40.38 -9.49
N GLY A 23 -29.70 -41.25 -9.26
CA GLY A 23 -29.02 -42.06 -10.27
C GLY A 23 -28.23 -43.17 -9.60
N GLY A 24 -28.91 -44.30 -9.36
CA GLY A 24 -28.32 -45.54 -8.87
C GLY A 24 -27.74 -46.40 -10.00
N GLY A 25 -26.77 -47.23 -9.64
CA GLY A 25 -26.21 -48.31 -10.44
C GLY A 25 -25.66 -49.42 -9.52
N THR A 26 -26.52 -50.42 -9.31
CA THR A 26 -26.25 -51.85 -9.02
C THR A 26 -25.34 -52.46 -10.10
N ASP A 27 -24.64 -53.60 -10.03
CA ASP A 27 -24.50 -54.83 -9.21
C ASP A 27 -23.04 -55.31 -9.53
N GLU A 28 -22.31 -56.17 -8.81
CA GLU A 28 -22.41 -57.64 -8.70
C GLU A 28 -21.09 -58.06 -7.99
N GLY A 29 -21.10 -58.80 -6.87
CA GLY A 29 -20.97 -60.25 -6.92
C GLY A 29 -19.52 -60.73 -6.75
N GLY A 30 -19.05 -60.89 -5.50
CA GLY A 30 -17.71 -61.44 -5.21
C GLY A 30 -17.59 -62.03 -3.81
N LYS A 31 -18.25 -63.17 -3.57
CA LYS A 31 -17.97 -64.06 -2.43
C LYS A 31 -16.59 -64.70 -2.61
N GLY A 32 -15.75 -64.62 -1.59
CA GLY A 32 -14.52 -65.41 -1.45
C GLY A 32 -14.22 -65.63 0.02
N GLU A 33 -14.67 -66.76 0.54
CA GLU A 33 -14.33 -67.30 1.87
C GLU A 33 -12.84 -67.62 2.00
N GLY A 34 -12.35 -67.56 3.24
CA GLY A 34 -11.43 -68.57 3.77
C GLY A 34 -9.95 -68.20 3.79
N GLY A 35 -9.45 -67.77 4.95
CA GLY A 35 -8.03 -67.61 5.19
C GLY A 35 -7.69 -67.26 6.63
N LYS A 36 -7.92 -68.21 7.55
CA LYS A 36 -7.46 -68.15 8.94
C LYS A 36 -5.99 -68.58 8.97
N ALA A 37 -5.09 -67.70 9.43
CA ALA A 37 -3.77 -68.10 9.91
C ALA A 37 -3.29 -67.10 10.97
N ASP A 38 -3.22 -67.59 12.20
CA ASP A 38 -2.54 -66.99 13.33
C ASP A 38 -1.03 -66.86 13.06
N ALA A 39 -0.44 -65.71 13.41
CA ALA A 39 0.96 -65.64 13.81
C ALA A 39 1.24 -64.40 14.68
N SER A 40 1.40 -64.68 15.97
CA SER A 40 2.12 -63.86 16.94
C SER A 40 3.41 -63.26 16.36
N GLY A 41 3.64 -61.97 16.62
CA GLY A 41 4.85 -61.31 16.14
C GLY A 41 5.07 -59.91 16.70
N THR A 42 5.46 -59.87 17.98
CA THR A 42 6.42 -58.92 18.53
C THR A 42 6.07 -57.42 18.54
N SER A 43 5.71 -56.96 19.73
CA SER A 43 5.94 -55.60 20.22
C SER A 43 7.32 -55.06 19.81
N GLY A 44 7.33 -54.26 18.75
CA GLY A 44 8.43 -53.36 18.39
C GLY A 44 7.93 -51.93 18.52
N LYS A 45 7.66 -51.48 19.75
CA LYS A 45 7.32 -50.08 20.06
C LYS A 45 8.61 -49.25 20.03
N GLY A 46 9.27 -49.23 18.87
CA GLY A 46 10.35 -48.30 18.59
C GLY A 46 9.70 -46.95 18.32
N SER A 47 9.68 -46.08 19.32
CA SER A 47 9.54 -44.63 19.08
C SER A 47 10.70 -44.26 18.16
N ALA A 48 10.43 -44.17 16.86
CA ALA A 48 11.35 -43.54 15.93
C ALA A 48 11.57 -42.12 16.45
N GLU A 49 12.81 -41.84 16.82
CA GLU A 49 13.23 -40.52 17.27
C GLU A 49 12.85 -39.52 16.17
N PRO A 50 12.07 -38.47 16.47
CA PRO A 50 11.61 -37.54 15.46
C PRO A 50 12.83 -36.96 14.76
N THR A 51 12.95 -37.23 13.45
CA THR A 51 14.04 -36.72 12.65
C THR A 51 14.05 -35.19 12.79
N PRO A 52 15.18 -34.56 13.15
CA PRO A 52 15.25 -33.13 13.35
C PRO A 52 14.65 -32.40 12.17
N ALA A 53 13.67 -31.53 12.42
CA ALA A 53 13.03 -30.75 11.38
C ALA A 53 14.11 -30.00 10.59
N LYS A 54 14.14 -30.18 9.27
CA LYS A 54 15.06 -29.45 8.40
C LYS A 54 14.85 -27.96 8.63
N SER A 55 15.93 -27.25 8.95
CA SER A 55 15.89 -25.80 9.07
C SER A 55 15.32 -25.16 7.79
N PRO A 56 14.51 -24.09 7.92
CA PRO A 56 13.97 -23.38 6.77
C PRO A 56 15.11 -22.79 5.94
N SER A 57 14.93 -22.81 4.62
CA SER A 57 15.81 -22.14 3.67
C SER A 57 15.75 -20.62 3.85
N ARG A 58 16.88 -19.91 3.68
CA ARG A 58 16.94 -18.44 3.74
C ARG A 58 15.92 -17.75 2.82
N GLN A 59 15.69 -18.32 1.63
CA GLN A 59 14.69 -17.81 0.68
C GLN A 59 13.27 -17.83 1.26
N LEU A 60 12.90 -18.90 1.98
CA LEU A 60 11.58 -18.99 2.62
C LEU A 60 11.46 -18.01 3.79
N VAL A 61 12.53 -17.83 4.57
CA VAL A 61 12.54 -16.80 5.65
C VAL A 61 12.35 -15.41 5.06
N LYS A 62 13.07 -15.07 3.98
CA LYS A 62 12.91 -13.78 3.28
C LYS A 62 11.49 -13.61 2.72
N TRP A 63 10.95 -14.65 2.10
CA TRP A 63 9.58 -14.63 1.56
C TRP A 63 8.54 -14.40 2.65
N VAL A 64 8.67 -15.10 3.78
CA VAL A 64 7.77 -14.96 4.94
C VAL A 64 7.88 -13.56 5.55
N GLY A 65 9.10 -13.02 5.66
CA GLY A 65 9.33 -11.65 6.10
C GLY A 65 8.62 -10.63 5.20
N GLY A 66 8.78 -10.75 3.89
CA GLY A 66 8.10 -9.88 2.93
C GLY A 66 6.57 -10.01 2.97
N MET A 67 6.01 -11.21 3.17
CA MET A 67 4.57 -11.36 3.40
C MET A 67 4.07 -10.66 4.67
N CYS A 68 4.85 -10.71 5.76
CA CYS A 68 4.51 -10.03 7.01
C CYS A 68 4.57 -8.52 6.83
N GLU A 69 5.61 -8.00 6.18
CA GLU A 69 5.77 -6.59 5.81
C GLU A 69 4.58 -6.10 4.97
N SER A 70 4.22 -6.77 3.88
CA SER A 70 3.05 -6.37 3.08
C SER A 70 1.74 -6.43 3.86
N THR A 71 1.58 -7.38 4.79
CA THR A 71 0.39 -7.46 5.64
C THR A 71 0.30 -6.32 6.65
N VAL A 72 1.45 -5.87 7.17
CA VAL A 72 1.55 -4.68 8.03
C VAL A 72 1.24 -3.43 7.20
N ALA A 73 1.87 -3.25 6.04
CA ALA A 73 1.59 -2.13 5.15
C ALA A 73 0.09 -2.01 4.79
N LEU A 74 -0.57 -3.13 4.49
CA LEU A 74 -2.03 -3.16 4.25
C LEU A 74 -2.87 -2.82 5.49
N LYS A 75 -2.38 -3.11 6.68
CA LYS A 75 -3.05 -2.74 7.93
C LYS A 75 -2.89 -1.24 8.18
N ASP A 76 -1.68 -0.72 8.00
CA ASP A 76 -1.36 0.69 8.21
C ASP A 76 -2.09 1.55 7.18
N LEU A 77 -2.06 1.18 5.89
CA LEU A 77 -2.85 1.81 4.83
C LEU A 77 -4.34 1.92 5.18
N ARG A 78 -4.95 0.87 5.76
CA ARG A 78 -6.35 0.93 6.21
C ARG A 78 -6.55 1.84 7.42
N SER A 79 -5.59 1.88 8.34
CA SER A 79 -5.65 2.76 9.49
C SER A 79 -5.55 4.23 9.06
N ASP A 80 -4.58 4.53 8.20
CA ASP A 80 -4.27 5.87 7.71
C ASP A 80 -5.43 6.40 6.85
N SER A 81 -5.96 5.55 5.95
CA SER A 81 -7.16 5.85 5.15
C SER A 81 -8.36 6.27 6.01
N ALA A 82 -8.60 5.56 7.12
CA ALA A 82 -9.69 5.90 8.03
C ALA A 82 -9.44 7.21 8.80
N ALA A 83 -8.17 7.50 9.14
CA ALA A 83 -7.77 8.73 9.80
C ALA A 83 -7.92 9.94 8.86
N ASP A 84 -7.40 9.84 7.64
CA ASP A 84 -7.49 10.87 6.60
C ASP A 84 -8.95 11.22 6.29
N LEU A 85 -9.82 10.21 6.15
CA LEU A 85 -11.25 10.44 5.96
C LEU A 85 -11.91 11.14 7.16
N GLY A 86 -11.45 10.85 8.37
CA GLY A 86 -11.88 11.59 9.58
C GLY A 86 -11.50 13.06 9.49
N GLU A 87 -10.25 13.36 9.13
CA GLU A 87 -9.75 14.73 9.00
C GLU A 87 -10.43 15.54 7.89
N ILE A 88 -10.79 14.88 6.79
CA ILE A 88 -11.56 15.49 5.70
C ILE A 88 -12.95 15.90 6.21
N ARG A 89 -13.60 15.04 7.01
CA ARG A 89 -14.96 15.28 7.55
C ARG A 89 -15.02 16.30 8.68
N ASP A 90 -13.99 16.37 9.51
CA ASP A 90 -13.96 17.23 10.70
C ASP A 90 -13.62 18.71 10.39
N SER A 91 -13.39 19.05 9.12
CA SER A 91 -13.08 20.40 8.68
C SER A 91 -14.34 21.29 8.69
N GLU A 92 -14.40 22.30 9.56
CA GLU A 92 -15.57 23.21 9.68
C GLU A 92 -15.90 23.97 8.37
N ALA A 93 -17.12 24.52 8.23
CA ALA A 93 -17.63 25.07 6.95
C ALA A 93 -16.85 26.24 6.30
N GLN A 94 -15.92 26.92 7.00
CA GLN A 94 -14.96 27.87 6.38
C GLN A 94 -13.69 27.18 5.83
N ALA A 95 -13.51 25.90 6.15
CA ALA A 95 -12.45 25.01 5.74
C ALA A 95 -12.82 24.15 4.51
N ASP A 96 -13.88 24.49 3.76
CA ASP A 96 -14.28 23.76 2.53
C ASP A 96 -13.11 23.60 1.54
N LEU A 97 -12.28 24.64 1.39
CA LEU A 97 -11.08 24.57 0.55
C LEU A 97 -9.99 23.65 1.14
N VAL A 98 -9.85 23.60 2.47
CA VAL A 98 -8.86 22.74 3.16
C VAL A 98 -9.32 21.28 3.11
N ALA A 99 -10.60 21.02 3.42
CA ALA A 99 -11.22 19.70 3.30
C ALA A 99 -11.11 19.18 1.87
N ARG A 100 -11.38 20.04 0.87
CA ARG A 100 -11.22 19.70 -0.54
C ARG A 100 -9.77 19.45 -0.91
N ALA A 101 -8.83 20.26 -0.44
CA ALA A 101 -7.40 20.04 -0.68
C ALA A 101 -6.93 18.71 -0.09
N ARG A 102 -7.33 18.39 1.15
CA ARG A 102 -7.07 17.11 1.81
C ARG A 102 -7.68 15.95 1.05
N ALA A 103 -8.94 16.07 0.64
CA ALA A 103 -9.61 15.05 -0.16
C ALA A 103 -8.90 14.82 -1.49
N VAL A 104 -8.45 15.88 -2.18
CA VAL A 104 -7.65 15.74 -3.41
C VAL A 104 -6.31 15.06 -3.14
N GLY A 105 -5.62 15.43 -2.06
CA GLY A 105 -4.35 14.80 -1.65
C GLY A 105 -4.52 13.32 -1.34
N TYR A 106 -5.53 12.98 -0.55
CA TYR A 106 -5.92 11.60 -0.24
C TYR A 106 -6.24 10.81 -1.52
N LEU A 107 -7.13 11.31 -2.37
CA LEU A 107 -7.52 10.67 -3.63
C LEU A 107 -6.33 10.48 -4.59
N ALA A 108 -5.34 11.38 -4.57
CA ALA A 108 -4.13 11.25 -5.38
C ALA A 108 -3.10 10.28 -4.77
N GLY A 109 -3.01 10.20 -3.44
CA GLY A 109 -2.01 9.40 -2.72
C GLY A 109 -2.40 7.93 -2.57
N THR A 110 -3.68 7.65 -2.29
CA THR A 110 -4.14 6.28 -2.01
C THR A 110 -3.87 5.27 -3.14
N PRO A 111 -4.10 5.58 -4.43
CA PRO A 111 -3.80 4.63 -5.51
C PRO A 111 -2.34 4.19 -5.51
N SER A 112 -1.40 5.15 -5.40
CA SER A 112 0.04 4.86 -5.34
C SER A 112 0.39 3.95 -4.16
N ALA A 113 -0.18 4.20 -2.98
CA ALA A 113 0.07 3.36 -1.80
C ALA A 113 -0.47 1.92 -1.97
N VAL A 114 -1.58 1.74 -2.69
CA VAL A 114 -2.13 0.42 -3.02
C VAL A 114 -1.23 -0.30 -4.04
N ASP A 115 -0.75 0.43 -5.06
CA ASP A 115 0.16 -0.08 -6.09
C ASP A 115 1.51 -0.52 -5.51
N ASP A 116 2.05 0.21 -4.55
CA ASP A 116 3.29 -0.15 -3.84
C ASP A 116 3.15 -1.50 -3.12
N VAL A 117 2.01 -1.72 -2.45
CA VAL A 117 1.69 -3.01 -1.83
C VAL A 117 1.52 -4.11 -2.88
N GLU A 118 0.85 -3.83 -4.01
CA GLU A 118 0.71 -4.81 -5.09
C GLU A 118 2.08 -5.26 -5.60
N SER A 119 2.94 -4.29 -5.89
CA SER A 119 4.30 -4.50 -6.40
C SER A 119 5.12 -5.31 -5.41
N GLY A 120 5.10 -4.93 -4.12
CA GLY A 120 5.76 -5.67 -3.05
C GLY A 120 5.31 -7.13 -2.97
N LEU A 121 4.00 -7.40 -3.05
CA LEU A 121 3.45 -8.77 -3.06
C LEU A 121 3.84 -9.56 -4.32
N ALA A 122 3.90 -8.90 -5.48
CA ALA A 122 4.26 -9.52 -6.75
C ALA A 122 5.74 -9.95 -6.76
N ASP A 123 6.61 -9.09 -6.23
CA ASP A 123 8.06 -9.28 -6.16
C ASP A 123 8.51 -10.43 -5.26
N LEU A 124 7.67 -10.85 -4.30
CA LEU A 124 7.98 -11.99 -3.42
C LEU A 124 8.24 -13.27 -4.22
N GLY A 125 7.61 -13.45 -5.39
CA GLY A 125 7.71 -14.69 -6.15
C GLY A 125 7.18 -15.91 -5.37
N PRO A 126 7.28 -17.14 -5.92
CA PRO A 126 6.80 -18.34 -5.25
C PRO A 126 7.68 -18.72 -4.04
N SER A 127 7.05 -19.15 -2.95
CA SER A 127 7.71 -19.62 -1.72
C SER A 127 8.22 -21.06 -1.81
N GLY A 128 7.63 -21.85 -2.72
CA GLY A 128 7.81 -23.30 -2.76
C GLY A 128 6.98 -24.06 -1.71
N VAL A 129 6.05 -23.39 -1.02
CA VAL A 129 5.03 -23.99 -0.14
C VAL A 129 3.66 -23.68 -0.75
N PRO A 130 2.97 -24.67 -1.37
CA PRO A 130 1.76 -24.41 -2.16
C PRO A 130 0.64 -23.69 -1.42
N ALA A 131 0.50 -23.91 -0.11
CA ALA A 131 -0.51 -23.22 0.69
C ALA A 131 -0.19 -21.73 0.90
N ALA A 132 1.09 -21.39 1.06
CA ALA A 132 1.56 -20.02 1.19
C ALA A 132 1.48 -19.27 -0.15
N ASP A 133 1.79 -19.96 -1.26
CA ASP A 133 1.64 -19.40 -2.61
C ASP A 133 0.18 -19.03 -2.92
N ARG A 134 -0.78 -19.89 -2.54
CA ARG A 134 -2.21 -19.58 -2.65
C ARG A 134 -2.63 -18.37 -1.81
N LEU A 135 -2.04 -18.16 -0.65
CA LEU A 135 -2.31 -16.97 0.17
C LEU A 135 -1.82 -15.70 -0.52
N ARG A 136 -0.59 -15.70 -1.03
CA ARG A 136 -0.05 -14.57 -1.80
C ARG A 136 -0.90 -14.28 -3.04
N ASP A 137 -1.29 -15.31 -3.80
CA ASP A 137 -2.13 -15.14 -4.98
C ASP A 137 -3.53 -14.60 -4.62
N ALA A 138 -4.10 -15.02 -3.49
CA ALA A 138 -5.36 -14.49 -2.99
C ALA A 138 -5.26 -13.00 -2.60
N TRP A 139 -4.14 -12.61 -1.99
CA TRP A 139 -3.83 -11.20 -1.72
C TRP A 139 -3.68 -10.39 -3.00
N LEU A 140 -2.82 -10.82 -3.93
CA LEU A 140 -2.60 -10.14 -5.22
C LEU A 140 -3.91 -9.96 -5.99
N LYS A 141 -4.74 -11.01 -6.06
CA LYS A 141 -6.06 -10.92 -6.71
C LYS A 141 -6.93 -9.84 -6.07
N LYS A 142 -6.89 -9.72 -4.75
CA LYS A 142 -7.70 -8.77 -4.00
C LYS A 142 -7.20 -7.34 -4.17
N VAL A 143 -5.89 -7.12 -4.04
CA VAL A 143 -5.25 -5.81 -4.22
C VAL A 143 -5.47 -5.30 -5.65
N ARG A 144 -5.23 -6.13 -6.67
CA ARG A 144 -5.53 -5.79 -8.08
C ARG A 144 -7.00 -5.44 -8.33
N GLY A 145 -7.91 -6.12 -7.63
CA GLY A 145 -9.32 -5.80 -7.70
C GLY A 145 -9.62 -4.40 -7.17
N VAL A 146 -8.92 -3.98 -6.11
CA VAL A 146 -9.03 -2.61 -5.58
C VAL A 146 -8.35 -1.60 -6.51
N VAL A 147 -7.13 -1.87 -7.00
CA VAL A 147 -6.43 -1.00 -7.97
C VAL A 147 -7.32 -0.69 -9.18
N ALA A 148 -7.91 -1.72 -9.79
CA ALA A 148 -8.78 -1.56 -10.95
C ALA A 148 -10.05 -0.72 -10.67
N GLU A 149 -10.57 -0.77 -9.44
CA GLU A 149 -11.70 0.07 -9.02
C GLU A 149 -11.22 1.52 -8.75
N LEU A 150 -10.06 1.69 -8.13
CA LEU A 150 -9.45 3.01 -7.88
C LEU A 150 -9.12 3.75 -9.18
N ASP A 151 -8.65 3.05 -10.22
CA ASP A 151 -8.47 3.62 -11.56
C ASP A 151 -9.78 4.17 -12.16
N GLY A 152 -10.91 3.59 -11.77
CA GLY A 152 -12.24 4.05 -12.15
C GLY A 152 -12.71 5.28 -11.36
N VAL A 153 -12.17 5.49 -10.16
CA VAL A 153 -12.43 6.66 -9.31
C VAL A 153 -11.50 7.79 -9.74
N SER A 154 -11.74 8.36 -10.92
CA SER A 154 -11.03 9.55 -11.34
C SER A 154 -11.46 10.72 -10.45
N PRO A 155 -10.54 11.43 -9.78
CA PRO A 155 -10.87 12.66 -9.06
C PRO A 155 -11.19 13.71 -10.10
N ASN A 156 -12.45 13.77 -10.55
CA ASN A 156 -12.90 14.84 -11.40
C ASN A 156 -13.26 16.02 -10.48
N PRO A 157 -12.42 17.06 -10.40
CA PRO A 157 -12.65 18.19 -9.50
C PRO A 157 -13.94 18.95 -9.85
N ALA A 158 -14.53 18.72 -11.03
CA ALA A 158 -15.79 19.33 -11.45
C ALA A 158 -17.02 18.71 -10.78
N ASP A 159 -16.94 17.49 -10.24
CA ASP A 159 -18.11 16.76 -9.75
C ASP A 159 -18.54 17.15 -8.32
N GLY A 160 -17.78 18.06 -7.68
CA GLY A 160 -18.19 18.76 -6.46
C GLY A 160 -18.26 17.93 -5.17
N ASP A 161 -18.11 16.60 -5.26
CA ASP A 161 -18.23 15.67 -4.13
C ASP A 161 -16.90 14.94 -3.86
N ALA A 162 -15.86 15.72 -3.51
CA ALA A 162 -14.55 15.17 -3.18
C ALA A 162 -14.60 14.35 -1.88
N GLU A 163 -15.43 14.73 -0.92
CA GLU A 163 -15.65 13.98 0.31
C GLU A 163 -16.33 12.63 0.03
N GLY A 164 -17.39 12.59 -0.78
CA GLY A 164 -18.03 11.35 -1.19
C GLY A 164 -17.08 10.42 -1.92
N SER A 165 -16.27 10.97 -2.83
CA SER A 165 -15.22 10.21 -3.53
C SER A 165 -14.18 9.64 -2.54
N ALA A 166 -13.74 10.44 -1.55
CA ALA A 166 -12.81 9.98 -0.52
C ALA A 166 -13.41 8.85 0.33
N ALA A 167 -14.70 8.94 0.67
CA ALA A 167 -15.41 7.89 1.39
C ALA A 167 -15.52 6.58 0.58
N ASP A 168 -15.73 6.68 -0.74
CA ASP A 168 -15.76 5.51 -1.63
C ASP A 168 -14.38 4.85 -1.74
N VAL A 169 -13.31 5.64 -1.87
CA VAL A 169 -11.92 5.14 -1.85
C VAL A 169 -11.58 4.47 -0.52
N ASP A 170 -11.92 5.09 0.62
CA ASP A 170 -11.69 4.48 1.94
C ASP A 170 -12.41 3.12 2.03
N LYS A 171 -13.66 3.04 1.59
CA LYS A 171 -14.41 1.78 1.59
C LYS A 171 -13.72 0.68 0.78
N LEU A 172 -13.11 1.03 -0.36
CA LEU A 172 -12.32 0.10 -1.17
C LEU A 172 -11.06 -0.35 -0.40
N VAL A 173 -10.34 0.58 0.23
CA VAL A 173 -9.16 0.28 1.06
C VAL A 173 -9.54 -0.60 2.26
N GLN A 174 -10.60 -0.28 3.00
CA GLN A 174 -11.10 -1.07 4.12
C GLN A 174 -11.49 -2.50 3.71
N SER A 175 -11.84 -2.70 2.43
CA SER A 175 -12.15 -4.03 1.91
C SER A 175 -10.93 -4.97 1.90
N LEU A 176 -9.69 -4.45 1.92
CA LEU A 176 -8.40 -5.17 1.92
C LEU A 176 -8.10 -5.93 3.22
N THR A 177 -9.07 -6.71 3.68
CA THR A 177 -8.95 -7.62 4.82
C THR A 177 -8.18 -8.91 4.46
N SER A 178 -7.51 -9.52 5.45
CA SER A 178 -6.71 -10.73 5.23
C SER A 178 -7.54 -11.91 4.67
N PRO A 179 -7.08 -12.56 3.59
CA PRO A 179 -7.60 -13.85 3.16
C PRO A 179 -7.46 -14.89 4.28
N ARG A 180 -8.33 -15.91 4.24
CA ARG A 180 -8.27 -17.06 5.15
C ARG A 180 -7.92 -18.34 4.38
N PRO A 181 -7.08 -19.23 4.93
CA PRO A 181 -6.27 -19.04 6.13
C PRO A 181 -5.19 -17.96 5.94
N ASP A 182 -4.90 -17.21 7.00
CA ASP A 182 -3.81 -16.24 7.02
C ASP A 182 -2.45 -16.92 7.26
N LEU A 183 -1.36 -16.15 7.18
CA LEU A 183 -0.01 -16.69 7.33
C LEU A 183 0.23 -17.36 8.70
N PRO A 184 -0.21 -16.79 9.85
CA PRO A 184 -0.14 -17.48 11.13
C PRO A 184 -0.92 -18.80 11.18
N ALA A 185 -2.11 -18.87 10.56
CA ALA A 185 -2.87 -20.12 10.48
C ALA A 185 -2.16 -21.17 9.61
N LEU A 186 -1.53 -20.76 8.51
CA LEU A 186 -0.73 -21.64 7.66
C LEU A 186 0.54 -22.12 8.37
N ALA A 187 1.22 -21.26 9.12
CA ALA A 187 2.39 -21.62 9.91
C ALA A 187 2.08 -22.73 10.93
N LYS A 188 0.87 -22.73 11.52
CA LYS A 188 0.44 -23.82 12.41
C LYS A 188 0.27 -25.18 11.72
N GLN A 189 0.11 -25.20 10.39
CA GLN A 189 -0.15 -26.41 9.60
C GLN A 189 1.12 -26.96 8.93
N ASP A 190 2.14 -26.13 8.71
CA ASP A 190 3.38 -26.52 8.04
C ASP A 190 4.60 -26.14 8.89
N ALA A 191 5.35 -27.15 9.36
CA ALA A 191 6.48 -26.96 10.25
C ALA A 191 7.65 -26.16 9.62
N ARG A 192 7.82 -26.25 8.29
CA ARG A 192 8.86 -25.48 7.59
C ARG A 192 8.46 -24.01 7.51
N LEU A 193 7.18 -23.73 7.28
CA LEU A 193 6.63 -22.39 7.30
C LEU A 193 6.64 -21.79 8.71
N ALA A 194 6.31 -22.58 9.74
CA ALA A 194 6.43 -22.18 11.16
C ALA A 194 7.85 -21.70 11.49
N ALA A 195 8.85 -22.53 11.19
CA ALA A 195 10.23 -22.19 11.48
C ALA A 195 10.73 -20.97 10.68
N ALA A 196 10.19 -20.74 9.47
CA ALA A 196 10.50 -19.55 8.70
C ALA A 196 9.84 -18.29 9.30
N TYR A 197 8.58 -18.41 9.73
CA TYR A 197 7.82 -17.36 10.40
C TYR A 197 8.46 -16.90 11.71
N GLU A 198 8.92 -17.83 12.55
CA GLU A 198 9.63 -17.51 13.79
C GLU A 198 10.97 -16.80 13.56
N ARG A 199 11.63 -17.03 12.42
CA ARG A 199 12.93 -16.44 12.09
C ARG A 199 12.84 -15.14 11.30
N ALA A 200 11.68 -14.83 10.73
CA ALA A 200 11.48 -13.61 9.98
C ALA A 200 11.22 -12.46 10.96
N GLU A 201 12.15 -11.51 11.04
CA GLU A 201 12.07 -10.37 11.96
C GLU A 201 10.83 -9.52 11.72
N GLN A 202 10.40 -9.41 10.45
CA GLN A 202 9.20 -8.68 10.03
C GLN A 202 7.90 -9.28 10.59
N CYS A 203 7.92 -10.55 11.01
CA CYS A 203 6.77 -11.23 11.60
C CYS A 203 6.75 -11.13 13.13
N ALA A 204 7.76 -10.52 13.76
CA ALA A 204 7.83 -10.36 15.19
C ALA A 204 6.75 -9.38 15.70
N PRO A 205 6.15 -9.63 16.87
CA PRO A 205 5.23 -8.67 17.49
C PRO A 205 5.89 -7.30 17.70
N GLY A 206 5.25 -6.25 17.22
CA GLY A 206 5.76 -4.88 17.35
C GLY A 206 6.85 -4.50 16.35
N TRP A 207 7.16 -5.37 15.38
CA TRP A 207 7.96 -4.96 14.22
C TRP A 207 7.28 -3.78 13.50
N LYS A 208 8.10 -2.83 13.07
CA LYS A 208 7.71 -1.70 12.23
C LYS A 208 8.64 -1.66 11.02
N PRO A 209 8.15 -1.19 9.85
CA PRO A 209 9.03 -0.98 8.70
C PRO A 209 10.16 -0.03 9.06
N ASP A 210 11.39 -0.45 8.77
CA ASP A 210 12.59 0.37 8.90
C ASP A 210 12.47 1.52 7.88
N GLY A 211 11.89 2.63 8.31
CA GLY A 211 11.43 3.75 7.47
C GLY A 211 10.40 4.64 8.16
N GLN A 212 9.76 4.14 9.23
CA GLN A 212 9.10 4.97 10.26
C GLN A 212 9.87 4.96 11.60
N GLY A 213 11.10 4.45 11.59
CA GLY A 213 12.01 4.70 12.71
C GLY A 213 12.30 6.19 12.70
N GLU A 214 12.01 6.86 13.83
CA GLU A 214 12.52 8.21 14.09
C GLU A 214 13.90 8.35 13.49
N ASP A 215 13.98 9.27 12.54
CA ASP A 215 15.13 9.60 11.74
C ASP A 215 16.46 9.36 12.47
N THR A 216 17.19 8.35 11.99
CA THR A 216 18.65 8.46 11.94
C THR A 216 19.09 9.29 10.72
N ALA A 217 18.16 10.02 10.08
CA ALA A 217 18.54 11.24 9.39
C ALA A 217 19.25 12.14 10.41
N SER A 218 20.31 12.83 9.98
CA SER A 218 20.82 13.98 10.71
C SER A 218 19.64 14.76 11.28
N PRO A 219 19.66 15.13 12.58
CA PRO A 219 18.52 15.78 13.24
C PRO A 219 17.97 16.83 12.29
N ALA A 220 16.70 16.68 11.92
CA ALA A 220 16.01 17.68 11.14
C ALA A 220 16.33 19.04 11.78
N PRO A 221 16.77 20.05 11.01
CA PRO A 221 17.05 21.36 11.56
C PRO A 221 15.87 21.76 12.44
N ASP A 222 16.18 22.27 13.64
CA ASP A 222 15.17 22.78 14.56
C ASP A 222 14.19 23.66 13.76
N PRO A 223 12.86 23.43 13.83
CA PRO A 223 11.88 24.21 13.08
C PRO A 223 11.96 25.71 13.42
N ASP A 224 12.52 26.08 14.57
CA ASP A 224 12.80 27.48 14.95
C ASP A 224 14.26 27.91 14.69
N GLY A 225 15.09 26.98 14.22
CA GLY A 225 16.49 27.21 13.87
C GLY A 225 16.64 28.01 12.57
N PRO A 226 17.79 28.67 12.37
CA PRO A 226 18.07 29.36 11.11
C PRO A 226 18.10 28.35 9.96
N LEU A 227 17.49 28.72 8.83
CA LEU A 227 17.59 27.91 7.61
C LEU A 227 19.06 27.78 7.20
N PRO A 228 19.48 26.61 6.68
CA PRO A 228 20.78 26.49 6.06
C PRO A 228 20.92 27.50 4.92
N GLU A 229 22.15 27.89 4.61
CA GLU A 229 22.43 28.73 3.46
C GLU A 229 22.24 27.90 2.19
N ALA A 230 21.34 28.33 1.30
CA ALA A 230 21.15 27.70 0.00
C ALA A 230 22.34 28.02 -0.90
N ALA A 231 22.91 27.03 -1.59
CA ALA A 231 24.10 27.21 -2.44
C ALA A 231 23.98 28.36 -3.45
N ASP A 232 22.79 28.53 -4.03
CA ASP A 232 22.48 29.59 -5.01
C ASP A 232 21.67 30.75 -4.40
N GLY A 233 21.43 30.74 -3.09
CA GLY A 233 20.64 31.76 -2.40
C GLY A 233 19.27 31.97 -3.05
N ARG A 234 18.90 33.21 -3.39
CA ARG A 234 17.64 33.51 -4.11
C ARG A 234 17.81 33.60 -5.63
N ASN A 235 18.92 33.10 -6.19
CA ASN A 235 19.18 33.15 -7.62
C ASN A 235 18.45 32.02 -8.36
N TYR A 236 17.14 32.15 -8.55
CA TYR A 236 16.33 31.14 -9.23
C TYR A 236 16.75 30.88 -10.69
N GLY A 237 17.50 31.78 -11.31
CA GLY A 237 18.07 31.59 -12.64
C GLY A 237 19.18 30.52 -12.69
N ALA A 238 19.82 30.22 -11.55
CA ALA A 238 20.82 29.15 -11.46
C ALA A 238 20.22 27.79 -11.82
N CYS A 239 18.93 27.60 -11.56
CA CYS A 239 18.22 26.34 -11.79
C CYS A 239 18.02 25.97 -13.26
N SER A 240 18.37 26.84 -14.21
CA SER A 240 18.07 26.64 -15.64
C SER A 240 18.55 25.31 -16.22
N ASP A 241 19.66 24.75 -15.72
CA ASP A 241 20.24 23.46 -16.13
C ASP A 241 19.63 22.26 -15.41
N GLY A 242 18.68 22.49 -14.50
CA GLY A 242 18.04 21.47 -13.68
C GLY A 242 18.76 21.17 -12.36
N ALA A 243 19.87 21.83 -12.03
CA ALA A 243 20.64 21.60 -10.81
C ALA A 243 20.91 22.90 -10.06
N CYS A 244 20.19 23.12 -8.95
CA CYS A 244 20.41 24.28 -8.09
C CYS A 244 19.94 23.99 -6.66
N GLU A 245 20.34 24.85 -5.73
CA GLU A 245 19.80 24.89 -4.38
C GLU A 245 19.45 26.33 -4.02
N VAL A 246 18.15 26.62 -3.88
CA VAL A 246 17.64 27.99 -3.72
C VAL A 246 16.80 28.16 -2.47
N LEU A 247 16.82 29.37 -1.91
CA LEU A 247 16.00 29.83 -0.80
C LEU A 247 14.73 30.51 -1.33
N VAL A 248 13.58 29.99 -0.94
CA VAL A 248 12.27 30.61 -1.14
C VAL A 248 11.77 31.12 0.21
N THR A 249 11.20 32.34 0.28
CA THR A 249 10.69 32.91 1.55
C THR A 249 9.20 33.18 1.57
N SER A 250 8.50 32.97 0.47
CA SER A 250 7.03 33.04 0.42
C SER A 250 6.50 32.33 -0.82
N THR A 251 6.73 32.92 -1.99
CA THR A 251 6.36 32.34 -3.29
C THR A 251 7.46 32.62 -4.32
N ALA A 252 7.68 31.68 -5.23
CA ALA A 252 8.64 31.85 -6.32
C ALA A 252 8.20 31.03 -7.55
N ASN A 253 8.47 31.55 -8.75
CA ASN A 253 8.42 30.75 -9.96
C ASN A 253 9.84 30.37 -10.33
N ILE A 254 10.13 29.08 -10.29
CA ILE A 254 11.46 28.54 -10.56
C ILE A 254 11.36 27.74 -11.85
N THR A 255 12.22 28.05 -12.83
CA THR A 255 12.30 27.26 -14.06
C THR A 255 13.56 26.44 -14.03
N ALA A 256 13.40 25.11 -14.02
CA ALA A 256 14.51 24.17 -13.95
C ALA A 256 14.33 23.06 -14.98
N ASN A 257 15.34 22.82 -15.82
CA ASN A 257 15.28 21.86 -16.92
C ASN A 257 14.00 22.00 -17.78
N ASP A 258 13.69 23.24 -18.20
CA ASP A 258 12.47 23.62 -18.95
C ASP A 258 11.12 23.31 -18.26
N VAL A 259 11.13 23.02 -16.95
CA VAL A 259 9.92 22.87 -16.13
C VAL A 259 9.77 24.10 -15.23
N THR A 260 8.69 24.86 -15.41
CA THR A 260 8.34 25.95 -14.49
C THR A 260 7.51 25.41 -13.34
N VAL A 261 8.05 25.55 -12.13
CA VAL A 261 7.41 25.17 -10.86
C VAL A 261 7.10 26.45 -10.08
N HIS A 262 5.82 26.66 -9.81
CA HIS A 262 5.35 27.64 -8.84
C HIS A 262 5.45 27.05 -7.45
N VAL A 263 6.31 27.63 -6.62
CA VAL A 263 6.52 27.25 -5.23
C VAL A 263 5.80 28.24 -4.34
N SER A 264 5.05 27.75 -3.35
CA SER A 264 4.49 28.55 -2.27
C SER A 264 4.72 27.89 -0.91
N LEU A 265 4.95 28.70 0.12
CA LEU A 265 5.21 28.24 1.48
C LEU A 265 3.96 28.44 2.36
N GLY A 266 3.61 27.40 3.11
CA GLY A 266 2.77 27.47 4.29
C GLY A 266 3.60 27.43 5.57
N ASP A 267 2.92 27.46 6.71
CA ASP A 267 3.57 27.44 8.03
C ASP A 267 4.40 26.15 8.26
N ASP A 268 3.90 25.02 7.76
CA ASP A 268 4.46 23.67 7.97
C ASP A 268 4.60 22.85 6.67
N TYR A 269 4.39 23.46 5.50
CA TYR A 269 4.54 22.80 4.20
C TYR A 269 5.09 23.69 3.09
N VAL A 270 5.62 23.04 2.05
CA VAL A 270 5.99 23.60 0.77
C VAL A 270 5.06 23.04 -0.30
N THR A 271 4.39 23.92 -1.04
CA THR A 271 3.55 23.55 -2.18
C THR A 271 4.33 23.76 -3.47
N PHE A 272 4.27 22.77 -4.36
CA PHE A 272 4.82 22.80 -5.70
C PHE A 272 3.69 22.66 -6.71
N GLN A 273 3.58 23.62 -7.62
CA GLN A 273 2.56 23.65 -8.64
C GLN A 273 3.18 23.79 -10.03
N THR A 274 2.73 22.98 -10.98
CA THR A 274 3.02 23.12 -12.40
C THR A 274 1.70 23.29 -13.18
N ALA A 275 1.76 23.35 -14.52
CA ALA A 275 0.59 23.56 -15.37
C ALA A 275 -0.52 22.48 -15.21
N GLY A 276 -0.21 21.32 -14.61
CA GLY A 276 -1.19 20.24 -14.42
C GLY A 276 -1.05 19.45 -13.12
N THR A 277 -0.15 19.85 -12.22
CA THR A 277 0.13 19.10 -10.99
C THR A 277 0.26 20.06 -9.82
N LEU A 278 -0.28 19.65 -8.67
CA LEU A 278 -0.12 20.31 -7.37
C LEU A 278 0.37 19.25 -6.39
N MET A 279 1.48 19.51 -5.70
CA MET A 279 2.05 18.66 -4.67
C MET A 279 2.32 19.49 -3.42
N GLN A 280 2.19 18.89 -2.25
CA GLN A 280 2.47 19.52 -0.98
C GLN A 280 3.41 18.61 -0.19
N LEU A 281 4.53 19.16 0.27
CA LEU A 281 5.54 18.43 1.04
C LEU A 281 5.71 19.11 2.40
N GLY A 282 5.59 18.35 3.49
CA GLY A 282 5.93 18.81 4.83
C GLY A 282 7.37 18.46 5.18
N GLY A 283 8.02 19.34 5.96
CA GLY A 283 9.32 19.07 6.57
C GLY A 283 10.52 18.95 5.62
N ALA A 284 11.70 18.75 6.21
CA ALA A 284 12.93 18.47 5.48
C ALA A 284 12.94 17.01 4.97
N GLY A 285 13.52 16.78 3.80
CA GLY A 285 13.66 15.46 3.16
C GLY A 285 12.55 15.11 2.17
N GLY A 286 11.44 15.84 2.14
CA GLY A 286 10.36 15.59 1.17
C GLY A 286 10.84 15.76 -0.27
N GLU A 287 10.43 14.86 -1.17
CA GLU A 287 10.78 14.89 -2.59
C GLU A 287 9.53 15.00 -3.48
N ALA A 288 9.61 15.85 -4.51
CA ALA A 288 8.57 16.04 -5.52
C ALA A 288 9.16 15.79 -6.91
N GLY A 289 8.61 14.81 -7.63
CA GLY A 289 8.98 14.48 -9.00
C GLY A 289 8.07 15.18 -10.02
N PHE A 290 8.67 15.75 -11.07
CA PHE A 290 7.95 16.36 -12.19
C PHE A 290 8.23 15.58 -13.49
N GLY A 291 7.61 14.40 -13.59
CA GLY A 291 7.93 13.43 -14.63
C GLY A 291 9.34 12.85 -14.45
N ASP A 292 9.98 12.51 -15.57
CA ASP A 292 11.34 11.96 -15.65
C ASP A 292 12.43 13.04 -15.84
N ARG A 293 12.07 14.33 -15.70
CA ARG A 293 12.95 15.45 -16.06
C ARG A 293 13.49 16.23 -14.88
N LEU A 294 12.79 16.22 -13.76
CA LEU A 294 13.12 17.10 -12.64
C LEU A 294 12.64 16.50 -11.33
N LYS A 295 13.49 16.58 -10.32
CA LYS A 295 13.18 16.32 -8.93
C LYS A 295 13.43 17.58 -8.10
N ALA A 296 12.52 17.88 -7.17
CA ALA A 296 12.74 18.86 -6.11
C ALA A 296 12.83 18.14 -4.77
N THR A 297 13.75 18.55 -3.90
CA THR A 297 13.90 18.07 -2.53
C THR A 297 13.83 19.26 -1.59
N VAL A 298 13.04 19.16 -0.52
CA VAL A 298 13.01 20.14 0.56
C VAL A 298 14.21 19.89 1.46
N VAL A 299 15.25 20.70 1.39
CA VAL A 299 16.46 20.56 2.23
C VAL A 299 16.17 20.99 3.66
N ALA A 300 15.42 22.08 3.82
CA ALA A 300 14.94 22.59 5.09
C ALA A 300 13.71 23.48 4.86
N HIS A 301 12.83 23.58 5.84
CA HIS A 301 11.67 24.46 5.81
C HIS A 301 11.33 24.92 7.23
N ASN A 302 11.00 26.21 7.36
CA ASN A 302 10.43 26.81 8.57
C ASN A 302 9.58 28.04 8.18
N LYS A 303 9.09 28.77 9.19
CA LYS A 303 8.29 29.99 9.02
C LYS A 303 8.99 31.12 8.22
N ASP A 304 10.32 31.11 8.14
CA ASP A 304 11.10 32.16 7.46
C ASP A 304 11.38 31.82 5.99
N GLY A 305 11.20 30.54 5.59
CA GLY A 305 11.44 30.10 4.23
C GLY A 305 11.66 28.60 4.07
N ALA A 306 12.01 28.18 2.85
CA ALA A 306 12.46 26.84 2.53
C ALA A 306 13.70 26.87 1.63
N VAL A 307 14.65 25.98 1.91
CA VAL A 307 15.77 25.68 1.04
C VAL A 307 15.39 24.48 0.19
N LEU A 308 15.39 24.66 -1.13
CA LEU A 308 14.93 23.68 -2.09
C LEU A 308 16.06 23.31 -3.04
N LYS A 309 16.29 22.03 -3.21
CA LYS A 309 17.25 21.48 -4.15
C LYS A 309 16.52 20.92 -5.36
N PHE A 310 16.88 21.40 -6.55
CA PHE A 310 16.41 20.84 -7.82
C PHE A 310 17.51 19.98 -8.43
N THR A 311 17.13 18.86 -9.03
CA THR A 311 18.06 17.96 -9.72
C THR A 311 17.37 17.31 -10.92
N ALA A 312 17.93 17.48 -12.11
CA ALA A 312 17.61 16.66 -13.26
C ALA A 312 18.27 15.27 -13.09
N PRO A 313 17.57 14.16 -13.38
CA PRO A 313 18.13 12.81 -13.28
C PRO A 313 19.26 12.52 -14.27
#